data_AF-A0AAV9RGF4-F1
#
_entry.id   AF-A0AAV9RGF4-F1
#
_cell.length_a   1.000
_cell.length_b   1.000
_cell.length_c   1.000
_cell.angle_alpha   90.00
_cell.angle_beta   90.00
_cell.angle_gamma   90.00
#
_symmetry.space_group_name_H-M   'P 1'
#
loop_
_entity.id
_entity.type
_entity.pdbx_description
1 polymer ?
#
loop_
_entity_poly.entity_id
_entity_poly.type
_entity_poly.pdbx_seq_one_letter_code
_entity_poly.pdbx_strand_id
1 'polypeptide(L)'
;MGRLVQERMVLTVEPGIYFINHLLDKALADPAQSCFINNQVLARFRGFGGVRIEDDIAVTADGMELLTCVPRTVEEIEAFMADSGKTFGPVVGAEKP
;
A
#
# COMPACT_ATOMS: atom_id res chain seq x y z
N MET A 1 -19.57 -11.25 -2.87
CA MET A 1 -19.00 -12.58 -3.17
C MET A 1 -17.83 -12.36 -4.13
N GLY A 2 -16.62 -12.81 -3.79
CA GLY A 2 -15.46 -12.68 -4.68
C GLY A 2 -15.46 -13.71 -5.81
N ARG A 3 -14.75 -13.45 -6.90
CA ARG A 3 -14.50 -14.44 -7.97
C ARG A 3 -13.39 -15.40 -7.54
N LEU A 4 -13.47 -16.65 -7.98
CA LEU A 4 -12.34 -17.57 -7.84
C LEU A 4 -11.18 -17.10 -8.71
N VAL A 5 -9.98 -17.12 -8.15
CA VAL A 5 -8.74 -16.83 -8.86
C VAL A 5 -8.44 -18.00 -9.80
N GLN A 6 -8.09 -17.69 -11.05
CA GLN A 6 -7.83 -18.66 -12.11
C GLN A 6 -6.50 -18.33 -12.81
N GLU A 7 -5.84 -19.36 -13.35
CA GLU A 7 -4.66 -19.20 -14.19
C GLU A 7 -4.88 -18.14 -15.29
N ARG A 8 -3.85 -17.35 -15.60
CA ARG A 8 -3.85 -16.26 -16.60
C ARG A 8 -4.65 -15.02 -16.19
N MET A 9 -5.19 -14.96 -14.96
CA MET A 9 -5.65 -13.68 -14.40
C MET A 9 -4.46 -12.82 -13.99
N VAL A 10 -4.64 -11.49 -14.07
CA VAL A 10 -3.72 -10.50 -13.48
C VAL A 10 -4.50 -9.75 -12.41
N LEU A 11 -3.92 -9.61 -11.23
CA LEU A 11 -4.55 -8.98 -10.06
C LEU A 11 -3.58 -8.04 -9.36
N THR A 12 -4.14 -7.07 -8.65
CA THR A 12 -3.44 -6.28 -7.64
C THR A 12 -3.49 -7.00 -6.29
N VAL A 13 -2.38 -6.99 -5.55
CA VAL A 13 -2.30 -7.37 -4.15
C VAL A 13 -1.98 -6.12 -3.36
N GLU A 14 -3.00 -5.49 -2.78
CA GLU A 14 -2.93 -4.09 -2.33
C GLU A 14 -3.41 -3.84 -0.88
N PRO A 15 -2.93 -4.58 0.13
CA PRO A 15 -3.34 -4.34 1.51
C PRO A 15 -2.98 -2.92 1.97
N GLY A 16 -3.87 -2.32 2.77
CA GLY A 16 -3.64 -1.01 3.35
C GLY A 16 -4.29 -0.82 4.72
N ILE A 17 -3.64 0.01 5.53
CA ILE A 17 -4.12 0.42 6.86
C ILE A 17 -4.21 1.94 6.88
N TYR A 18 -5.36 2.45 7.31
CA TYR A 18 -5.68 3.87 7.28
C TYR A 18 -6.35 4.30 8.59
N PHE A 19 -6.02 5.49 9.06
CA PHE A 19 -6.63 6.12 10.23
C PHE A 19 -7.68 7.14 9.79
N ILE A 20 -8.81 6.65 9.26
CA ILE A 20 -9.89 7.48 8.70
C ILE A 20 -10.81 7.96 9.83
N ASN A 21 -10.85 9.27 10.05
CA ASN A 21 -11.52 9.85 11.22
C ASN A 21 -12.97 9.39 11.40
N HIS A 22 -13.78 9.50 10.34
CA HIS A 22 -15.20 9.13 10.42
C HIS A 22 -15.42 7.65 10.77
N LEU A 23 -14.59 6.74 10.28
CA LEU A 23 -14.69 5.31 10.59
C LEU A 23 -14.24 5.01 12.02
N LEU A 24 -13.16 5.66 12.47
CA LEU A 24 -12.68 5.53 13.85
C LEU A 24 -13.69 6.08 14.86
N ASP A 25 -14.31 7.22 14.58
CA ASP A 25 -15.33 7.81 15.45
C ASP A 25 -16.55 6.90 15.56
N LYS A 26 -16.97 6.29 14.45
CA LYS A 26 -18.04 5.28 14.43
C LYS A 26 -17.68 4.05 15.27
N ALA A 27 -16.46 3.53 15.13
CA ALA A 27 -16.01 2.36 15.87
C ALA A 27 -15.84 2.63 17.38
N LEU A 28 -15.40 3.84 17.75
CA LEU A 28 -15.29 4.24 19.16
C LEU A 28 -16.66 4.45 19.82
N ALA A 29 -17.69 4.79 19.05
CA ALA A 29 -19.06 4.96 19.53
C ALA A 29 -19.82 3.61 19.67
N ASP A 30 -19.34 2.54 19.04
CA ASP A 30 -19.93 1.20 19.11
C ASP A 30 -19.23 0.35 20.20
N PRO A 31 -19.91 -0.02 21.31
CA PRO A 31 -19.32 -0.82 22.37
C PRO A 31 -18.78 -2.19 21.92
N ALA A 32 -19.32 -2.76 20.83
CA ALA A 32 -18.84 -4.02 20.27
C ALA A 32 -17.48 -3.88 19.56
N GLN A 33 -17.10 -2.66 19.16
CA GLN A 33 -15.84 -2.38 18.46
C GLN A 33 -14.86 -1.61 19.36
N SER A 34 -15.35 -0.67 20.17
CA SER A 34 -14.54 0.20 21.01
C SER A 34 -13.73 -0.57 22.06
N CYS A 35 -14.20 -1.75 22.48
CA CYS A 35 -13.50 -2.62 23.42
C CYS A 35 -12.14 -3.13 22.89
N PHE A 36 -11.91 -3.10 21.59
CA PHE A 36 -10.64 -3.47 20.96
C PHE A 36 -9.68 -2.28 20.77
N ILE A 37 -10.12 -1.05 21.05
CA ILE A 37 -9.40 0.18 20.68
C ILE A 37 -8.92 0.90 21.93
N ASN A 38 -7.60 0.94 22.13
CA ASN A 38 -7.01 1.86 23.11
C ASN A 38 -7.02 3.29 22.54
N ASN A 39 -8.01 4.09 22.97
CA ASN A 39 -8.18 5.45 22.46
C ASN A 39 -7.00 6.39 22.78
N GLN A 40 -6.31 6.17 23.91
CA GLN A 40 -5.14 6.99 24.26
C GLN A 40 -4.00 6.80 23.27
N VAL A 41 -3.77 5.55 22.84
CA VAL A 41 -2.76 5.23 21.83
C VAL A 41 -3.22 5.68 20.44
N LEU A 42 -4.50 5.47 20.11
CA LEU A 42 -5.07 5.86 18.81
C LEU A 42 -4.93 7.36 18.52
N ALA A 43 -5.04 8.21 19.55
CA ALA A 43 -4.92 9.66 19.39
C ALA A 43 -3.63 10.08 18.68
N ARG A 44 -2.51 9.35 18.89
CA ARG A 44 -1.22 9.60 18.21
C ARG A 44 -1.27 9.36 16.70
N PHE A 45 -2.16 8.50 16.22
CA PHE A 45 -2.26 8.13 14.81
C PHE A 45 -3.35 8.90 14.05
N ARG A 46 -4.13 9.76 14.74
CA ARG A 46 -5.05 10.67 14.08
C ARG A 46 -4.26 11.64 13.19
N GLY A 47 -4.66 11.74 11.92
CA GLY A 47 -3.95 12.56 10.93
C GLY A 47 -2.69 11.90 10.33
N PHE A 48 -2.31 10.69 10.73
CA PHE A 48 -1.22 9.94 10.11
C PHE A 48 -1.49 9.66 8.62
N GLY A 49 -2.78 9.54 8.25
CA GLY A 49 -3.19 9.11 6.92
C GLY A 49 -3.26 7.59 6.87
N GLY A 50 -2.40 6.96 6.08
CA GLY A 50 -2.35 5.50 5.96
C GLY A 50 -1.28 5.06 4.96
N VAL A 51 -1.10 3.75 4.87
CA VAL A 51 -0.14 3.11 3.98
C VAL A 51 -0.87 2.05 3.17
N ARG A 52 -0.50 1.93 1.89
CA ARG A 52 -0.87 0.83 1.00
C ARG A 52 0.38 0.34 0.30
N ILE A 53 0.55 -0.97 0.25
CA ILE A 53 1.61 -1.63 -0.52
C ILE A 53 0.89 -2.43 -1.59
N GLU A 54 1.18 -2.15 -2.85
CA GLU A 54 0.48 -2.71 -4.00
C GLU A 54 1.47 -3.37 -4.97
N ASP A 55 1.16 -4.62 -5.33
CA ASP A 55 1.87 -5.43 -6.30
C ASP A 55 0.93 -5.90 -7.40
N ASP A 56 1.41 -5.95 -8.64
CA ASP A 56 0.76 -6.64 -9.75
C ASP A 56 1.28 -8.09 -9.81
N ILE A 57 0.37 -9.05 -9.88
CA ILE A 57 0.69 -10.48 -9.98
C ILE A 57 -0.05 -11.13 -11.15
N ALA A 58 0.62 -12.03 -11.86
CA ALA A 58 0.01 -12.92 -12.85
C ALA A 58 -0.14 -14.32 -12.27
N VAL A 59 -1.34 -14.89 -12.32
CA VAL A 59 -1.62 -16.22 -11.76
C VAL A 59 -1.11 -17.30 -12.70
N THR A 60 -0.28 -18.21 -12.20
CA THR A 60 0.24 -19.39 -12.91
C THR A 60 -0.55 -20.64 -12.52
N ALA A 61 -0.26 -21.78 -13.15
CA ALA A 61 -0.95 -23.05 -12.86
C ALA A 61 -0.72 -23.54 -11.40
N ASP A 62 0.39 -23.14 -10.79
CA ASP A 62 0.89 -23.59 -9.49
C ASP A 62 1.13 -22.45 -8.47
N GLY A 63 0.80 -21.20 -8.83
CA GLY A 63 1.04 -20.05 -7.97
C GLY A 63 0.83 -18.70 -8.66
N MET A 64 1.82 -17.82 -8.53
CA MET A 64 1.82 -16.52 -9.18
C MET A 64 3.24 -16.07 -9.55
N GLU A 65 3.32 -15.24 -10.59
CA GLU A 65 4.49 -14.46 -10.95
C GLU A 65 4.29 -13.01 -10.47
N LEU A 66 5.27 -12.48 -9.74
CA LEU A 66 5.29 -11.09 -9.31
C LEU A 66 5.82 -10.20 -10.45
N LEU A 67 5.01 -9.22 -10.87
CA LEU A 67 5.35 -8.31 -11.96
C LEU A 67 6.00 -7.00 -11.45
N THR A 68 5.69 -6.61 -10.21
CA THR A 68 6.22 -5.38 -9.61
C THR A 68 7.60 -5.59 -9.00
N CYS A 69 8.54 -4.70 -9.29
CA CYS A 69 9.91 -4.74 -8.77
C CYS A 69 10.30 -3.38 -8.18
N VAL A 70 10.01 -3.17 -6.89
CA VAL A 70 10.32 -1.96 -6.14
C VAL A 70 10.81 -2.33 -4.73
N PRO A 71 11.56 -1.45 -4.03
CA PRO A 71 11.91 -1.64 -2.61
C PRO A 71 10.68 -1.89 -1.74
N ARG A 72 10.74 -2.86 -0.83
CA ARG A 72 9.62 -3.25 0.05
C ARG A 72 9.95 -3.18 1.53
N THR A 73 11.13 -3.65 1.95
CA THR A 73 11.49 -3.58 3.37
C THR A 73 11.81 -2.13 3.76
N VAL A 74 11.75 -1.84 5.06
CA VAL A 74 12.11 -0.51 5.58
C VAL A 74 13.53 -0.17 5.16
N GLU A 75 14.46 -1.11 5.29
CA GLU A 75 15.88 -0.94 4.97
C GLU A 75 16.08 -0.68 3.48
N GLU A 76 15.40 -1.42 2.60
CA GLU A 76 15.48 -1.22 1.14
C GLU A 76 14.96 0.16 0.74
N ILE A 77 13.84 0.60 1.33
CA ILE A 77 13.25 1.91 1.06
C ILE A 77 14.18 3.02 1.54
N GLU A 78 14.68 2.94 2.78
CA GLU A 78 15.60 3.93 3.34
C GLU A 78 16.89 4.03 2.54
N ALA A 79 17.49 2.89 2.17
CA ALA A 79 18.68 2.84 1.34
C ALA A 79 18.42 3.43 -0.06
N PHE A 80 17.30 3.06 -0.69
CA PHE A 80 16.93 3.60 -1.99
C PHE A 80 16.71 5.12 -1.92
N MET A 81 16.05 5.63 -0.88
CA MET A 81 15.82 7.07 -0.73
C MET A 81 17.12 7.85 -0.50
N ALA A 82 18.04 7.32 0.30
CA ALA A 82 19.33 7.96 0.61
C ALA A 82 20.30 8.00 -0.58
N ASP A 83 20.16 7.10 -1.54
CA ASP A 83 21.03 7.07 -2.73
C ASP A 83 20.88 8.35 -3.59
N SER A 84 21.96 9.11 -3.74
CA SER A 84 21.98 10.33 -4.56
C SER A 84 22.37 10.08 -6.03
N GLY A 85 22.72 8.84 -6.39
CA GLY A 85 23.17 8.45 -7.73
C GLY A 85 22.06 8.17 -8.75
N LYS A 86 20.81 8.57 -8.45
CA LYS A 86 19.65 8.28 -9.31
C LYS A 86 19.79 9.01 -10.66
N THR A 87 19.66 8.25 -11.75
CA THR A 87 19.95 8.70 -13.12
C THR A 87 18.81 9.45 -13.82
N PHE A 88 17.75 9.80 -13.09
CA PHE A 88 16.59 10.48 -13.68
C PHE A 88 16.80 12.01 -13.72
N GLY A 89 17.06 12.55 -14.90
CA GLY A 89 17.02 13.98 -15.19
C GLY A 89 15.73 14.37 -15.92
N PRO A 90 15.29 15.64 -15.86
CA PRO A 90 14.17 16.10 -16.65
C PRO A 90 14.46 15.87 -18.14
N VAL A 91 13.48 15.33 -18.86
CA VAL A 91 13.53 15.24 -20.33
C VAL A 91 13.46 16.67 -20.88
N VAL A 92 14.62 17.27 -21.15
CA VAL A 92 14.71 18.56 -21.83
C VAL A 92 14.60 18.30 -23.33
N GLY A 93 13.44 18.64 -23.90
CA GLY A 93 13.25 18.81 -25.35
C GLY A 93 12.90 17.53 -26.12
N ALA A 94 11.61 17.27 -26.27
CA ALA A 94 11.10 16.72 -27.52
C ALA A 94 10.35 17.87 -28.21
N GLU A 95 11.04 18.62 -29.07
CA GLU A 95 10.34 19.42 -30.07
C GLU A 95 9.46 18.46 -30.87
N LYS A 96 8.16 18.69 -30.78
CA LYS A 96 7.15 17.93 -31.52
C LYS A 96 7.33 18.29 -33.01
N PRO A 97 7.34 17.31 -33.93
CA PRO A 97 7.27 17.61 -35.36
C PRO A 97 5.96 18.32 -35.72
#